data_AF-A0A059FHK3-F1
#
_entry.id   AF-A0A059FHK3-F1
#
_cell.length_a   1.000
_cell.length_b   1.000
_cell.length_c   1.000
_cell.angle_alpha   90.00
_cell.angle_beta   90.00
_cell.angle_gamma   90.00
#
_symmetry.space_group_name_H-M   'P 1'
#
loop_
_entity.id
_entity.type
_entity.pdbx_description
1 polymer ?
#
loop_
_entity_poly.entity_id
_entity_poly.type
_entity_poly.pdbx_seq_one_letter_code
_entity_poly.pdbx_strand_id
1 'polypeptide(L)'
;MWIKRLGPKFAAAAITAGLTALPGLAGPASVDAACGLRDAANFRESLVSPTEEASPAYLLRTSEAFIDACPDRFEIRDAHLVAARAALDAGAARKAVAHYDAALAGGFPADPQTHLDHAVALLATGNSRRARDARDDAVAEWLAELDQRQAVRVTTVPVPDGMIYTVRYNAPDANLGITSLWLAVPKHDGLPAAILIRPAAKRAAWRALRMGGEPTDLVIAEQVNCRTSHMLTEVSARTIHAAIDEAARSALADYLGAPDGLHTTPDGEPLAACLGLDRMLHVPGRTRTAMLRGRN
;
A
#
# COMPACT_ATOMS: atom_id res chain seq x y z
N MET A 1 -25.48 34.88 13.38
CA MET A 1 -24.58 35.90 13.94
C MET A 1 -23.14 35.37 13.85
N TRP A 2 -22.38 35.93 12.90
CA TRP A 2 -20.92 36.07 12.83
C TRP A 2 -19.97 34.85 12.92
N ILE A 3 -19.46 34.47 11.73
CA ILE A 3 -18.05 34.34 11.29
C ILE A 3 -17.03 33.71 12.26
N LYS A 4 -16.34 32.65 11.81
CA LYS A 4 -14.88 32.65 11.58
C LYS A 4 -14.39 31.42 10.80
N ARG A 5 -13.98 31.67 9.55
CA ARG A 5 -13.00 30.86 8.81
C ARG A 5 -11.66 30.92 9.57
N LEU A 6 -11.06 29.76 9.81
CA LEU A 6 -9.67 29.61 10.25
C LEU A 6 -8.93 28.88 9.14
N GLY A 7 -8.17 29.63 8.34
CA GLY A 7 -7.16 29.06 7.46
C GLY A 7 -5.88 28.75 8.24
N PRO A 8 -5.11 27.72 7.86
CA PRO A 8 -3.77 27.55 8.38
C PRO A 8 -2.79 28.41 7.57
N LYS A 9 -2.05 29.22 8.33
CA LYS A 9 -0.85 29.95 7.91
C LYS A 9 0.30 28.95 7.77
N PHE A 10 1.00 28.98 6.65
CA PHE A 10 2.40 28.55 6.61
C PHE A 10 3.24 29.68 6.01
N ALA A 11 4.27 30.03 6.75
CA ALA A 11 5.17 31.13 6.48
C ALA A 11 6.06 30.81 5.27
N ALA A 12 5.99 31.66 4.25
CA ALA A 12 6.98 31.72 3.19
C ALA A 12 8.20 32.48 3.73
N ALA A 13 9.32 31.79 3.92
CA ALA A 13 10.62 32.43 4.08
C ALA A 13 11.14 32.79 2.68
N ALA A 14 10.96 34.05 2.28
CA ALA A 14 11.57 34.60 1.08
C ALA A 14 13.05 34.88 1.36
N ILE A 15 13.95 34.16 0.70
CA ILE A 15 15.35 34.57 0.57
C ILE A 15 15.48 35.30 -0.77
N THR A 16 15.44 36.63 -0.70
CA THR A 16 15.85 37.52 -1.78
C THR A 16 17.37 37.49 -1.92
N ALA A 17 17.88 36.87 -2.99
CA ALA A 17 19.24 37.08 -3.47
C ALA A 17 19.19 38.04 -4.66
N GLY A 18 19.93 39.15 -4.55
CA GLY A 18 19.93 40.25 -5.51
C GLY A 18 20.51 39.89 -6.86
N LEU A 19 19.86 40.38 -7.91
CA LEU A 19 20.39 40.47 -9.27
C LEU A 19 21.48 41.55 -9.33
N THR A 20 22.71 41.17 -9.64
CA THR A 20 23.68 42.05 -10.30
C THR A 20 23.95 41.51 -11.70
N ALA A 21 23.59 42.30 -12.70
CA ALA A 21 23.83 42.03 -14.11
C ALA A 21 25.30 42.33 -14.46
N LEU A 22 25.95 41.39 -15.14
CA LEU A 22 27.17 41.62 -15.92
C LEU A 22 26.90 41.11 -17.35
N PRO A 23 27.05 41.94 -18.40
CA PRO A 23 26.90 41.51 -19.77
C PRO A 23 28.23 41.00 -20.33
N GLY A 24 28.16 39.94 -21.13
CA GLY A 24 29.20 39.61 -22.11
C GLY A 24 30.01 38.34 -21.81
N LEU A 25 29.57 37.23 -22.41
CA LEU A 25 30.38 36.40 -23.33
C LEU A 25 29.46 35.29 -23.86
N ALA A 26 29.15 35.37 -25.15
CA ALA A 26 28.47 34.31 -25.88
C ALA A 26 29.50 33.27 -26.34
N GLY A 27 29.27 32.01 -25.96
CA GLY A 27 29.84 30.81 -26.59
C GLY A 27 30.32 29.75 -25.58
N PRO A 28 30.09 28.43 -25.82
CA PRO A 28 29.31 27.77 -26.87
C PRO A 28 27.94 27.28 -26.35
N ALA A 29 26.99 27.08 -27.28
CA ALA A 29 25.82 26.26 -27.02
C ALA A 29 26.19 24.77 -27.09
N SER A 30 25.43 23.99 -26.31
CA SER A 30 25.31 22.52 -26.26
C SER A 30 26.53 21.72 -25.79
N VAL A 31 26.72 21.69 -24.48
CA VAL A 31 26.75 20.39 -23.80
C VAL A 31 25.28 20.06 -23.54
N ASP A 32 24.79 18.90 -23.98
CA ASP A 32 23.45 18.42 -23.65
C ASP A 32 23.15 18.76 -22.20
N ALA A 33 22.15 19.60 -21.95
CA ALA A 33 21.85 20.04 -20.60
C ALA A 33 21.32 18.82 -19.85
N ALA A 34 22.25 18.10 -19.21
CA ALA A 34 21.96 16.97 -18.36
C ALA A 34 20.86 17.40 -17.40
N CYS A 35 19.80 16.60 -17.33
CA CYS A 35 18.61 16.89 -16.54
C CYS A 35 18.98 17.39 -15.13
N GLY A 36 18.45 18.56 -14.78
CA GLY A 36 18.82 19.30 -13.59
C GLY A 36 17.87 19.10 -12.42
N LEU A 37 18.20 19.70 -11.27
CA LEU A 37 17.31 19.72 -10.10
C LEU A 37 15.95 20.38 -10.40
N ARG A 38 15.91 21.32 -11.36
CA ARG A 38 14.69 21.97 -11.80
C ARG A 38 13.73 20.99 -12.47
N ASP A 39 14.23 20.06 -13.28
CA ASP A 39 13.41 19.07 -13.97
C ASP A 39 12.83 18.04 -12.99
N ALA A 40 13.64 17.59 -12.03
CA ALA A 40 13.15 16.78 -10.91
C ALA A 40 12.09 17.52 -10.07
N ALA A 41 12.26 18.82 -9.82
CA ALA A 41 11.28 19.63 -9.13
C ALA A 41 9.98 19.78 -9.94
N ASN A 42 10.08 20.01 -11.26
CA ASN A 42 8.93 20.10 -12.15
C ASN A 42 8.15 18.77 -12.21
N PHE A 43 8.86 17.64 -12.27
CA PHE A 43 8.24 16.31 -12.19
C PHE A 43 7.47 16.16 -10.88
N ARG A 44 8.11 16.45 -9.74
CA ARG A 44 7.45 16.37 -8.42
C ARG A 44 6.24 17.30 -8.32
N GLU A 45 6.35 18.53 -8.82
CA GLU A 45 5.23 19.48 -8.85
C GLU A 45 4.09 18.95 -9.70
N SER A 46 4.38 18.33 -10.84
CA SER A 46 3.37 17.73 -11.73
C SER A 46 2.59 16.59 -11.05
N LEU A 47 3.19 15.91 -10.07
CA LEU A 47 2.52 14.89 -9.26
C LEU A 47 1.67 15.47 -8.12
N VAL A 48 2.09 16.60 -7.54
CA VAL A 48 1.44 17.22 -6.37
C VAL A 48 0.32 18.19 -6.78
N SER A 49 0.54 18.93 -7.86
CA SER A 49 -0.35 19.97 -8.39
C SER A 49 -0.59 19.70 -9.88
N PRO A 50 -1.33 18.63 -10.22
CA PRO A 50 -1.55 18.25 -11.61
C PRO A 50 -2.35 19.33 -12.35
N THR A 51 -2.03 19.55 -13.61
CA THR A 51 -2.74 20.52 -14.47
C THR A 51 -4.07 19.98 -15.00
N GLU A 52 -4.26 18.66 -14.91
CA GLU A 52 -5.49 17.94 -15.20
C GLU A 52 -5.83 16.96 -14.05
N GLU A 53 -6.87 16.15 -14.20
CA GLU A 53 -7.17 15.09 -13.24
C GLU A 53 -5.99 14.10 -13.15
N ALA A 54 -5.50 13.82 -11.93
CA ALA A 54 -4.42 12.86 -11.67
C ALA A 54 -4.87 11.40 -11.84
N SER A 55 -5.35 11.08 -13.04
CA SER A 55 -5.70 9.72 -13.47
C SER A 55 -4.46 8.83 -13.57
N PRO A 56 -4.61 7.50 -13.53
CA PRO A 56 -3.51 6.56 -13.82
C PRO A 56 -2.82 6.87 -15.16
N ALA A 57 -3.59 7.25 -16.18
CA ALA A 57 -3.04 7.61 -17.49
C ALA A 57 -2.15 8.87 -17.43
N TYR A 58 -2.56 9.89 -16.66
CA TYR A 58 -1.75 11.11 -16.46
C TYR A 58 -0.44 10.78 -15.72
N LEU A 59 -0.54 10.05 -14.61
CA LEU A 59 0.62 9.70 -13.78
C LEU A 59 1.62 8.85 -14.57
N LEU A 60 1.14 7.87 -15.34
CA LEU A 60 1.99 7.04 -16.18
C LEU A 60 2.74 7.88 -17.24
N ARG A 61 2.01 8.70 -18.01
CA ARG A 61 2.64 9.55 -19.05
C ARG A 61 3.64 10.53 -18.46
N THR A 62 3.31 11.14 -17.33
CA THR A 62 4.17 12.15 -16.68
C THR A 62 5.45 11.53 -16.16
N SER A 63 5.37 10.35 -15.56
CA SER A 63 6.54 9.60 -15.10
C SER A 63 7.37 9.06 -16.26
N GLU A 64 6.75 8.46 -17.30
CA GLU A 64 7.46 7.98 -18.49
C GLU A 64 8.20 9.14 -19.19
N ALA A 65 7.57 10.32 -19.33
CA ALA A 65 8.21 11.49 -19.91
C ALA A 65 9.43 11.97 -19.10
N PHE A 66 9.36 11.92 -17.77
CA PHE A 66 10.51 12.24 -16.92
C PHE A 66 11.62 11.19 -17.04
N ILE A 67 11.27 9.89 -17.02
CA ILE A 67 12.22 8.77 -17.20
C ILE A 67 12.99 8.93 -18.52
N ASP A 68 12.27 9.22 -19.61
CA ASP A 68 12.87 9.36 -20.96
C ASP A 68 13.76 10.61 -21.07
N ALA A 69 13.35 11.73 -20.45
CA ALA A 69 14.11 12.97 -20.48
C ALA A 69 15.33 12.96 -19.54
N CYS A 70 15.28 12.15 -18.48
CA CYS A 70 16.20 12.22 -17.35
C CYS A 70 16.70 10.84 -16.86
N PRO A 71 17.28 9.99 -17.75
CA PRO A 71 17.57 8.59 -17.45
C PRO A 71 18.58 8.36 -16.31
N ASP A 72 19.53 9.29 -16.13
CA ASP A 72 20.64 9.14 -15.18
C ASP A 72 20.38 9.81 -13.81
N ARG A 73 19.16 10.28 -13.58
CA ARG A 73 18.79 10.96 -12.33
C ARG A 73 18.57 9.99 -11.20
N PHE A 74 18.92 10.41 -9.99
CA PHE A 74 18.63 9.66 -8.77
C PHE A 74 17.11 9.47 -8.54
N GLU A 75 16.31 10.46 -8.91
CA GLU A 75 14.85 10.46 -8.75
C GLU A 75 14.13 9.49 -9.72
N ILE A 76 14.84 8.90 -10.69
CA ILE A 76 14.22 8.04 -11.71
C ILE A 76 13.57 6.79 -11.11
N ARG A 77 14.12 6.25 -10.03
CA ARG A 77 13.55 5.10 -9.33
C ARG A 77 12.18 5.41 -8.71
N ASP A 78 11.98 6.65 -8.23
CA ASP A 78 10.70 7.11 -7.71
C ASP A 78 9.71 7.29 -8.86
N ALA A 79 10.17 7.83 -9.99
CA ALA A 79 9.36 7.95 -11.20
C ALA A 79 8.93 6.58 -11.74
N HIS A 80 9.84 5.60 -11.75
CA HIS A 80 9.52 4.22 -12.08
C HIS A 80 8.45 3.64 -11.15
N LEU A 81 8.48 3.89 -9.84
CA LEU A 81 7.39 3.41 -8.98
C LEU A 81 6.05 4.07 -9.23
N VAL A 82 6.04 5.38 -9.45
CA VAL A 82 4.80 6.09 -9.81
C VAL A 82 4.25 5.52 -11.11
N ALA A 83 5.11 5.30 -12.12
CA ALA A 83 4.74 4.67 -13.39
C ALA A 83 4.25 3.23 -13.19
N ALA A 84 4.92 2.43 -12.36
CA ALA A 84 4.56 1.05 -12.07
C ALA A 84 3.16 0.95 -11.45
N ARG A 85 2.89 1.79 -10.44
CA ARG A 85 1.59 1.86 -9.77
C ARG A 85 0.50 2.35 -10.72
N ALA A 86 0.78 3.40 -11.48
CA ALA A 86 -0.16 3.91 -12.48
C ALA A 86 -0.47 2.88 -13.57
N ALA A 87 0.52 2.13 -14.03
CA ALA A 87 0.33 1.02 -14.97
C ALA A 87 -0.50 -0.12 -14.36
N LEU A 88 -0.29 -0.46 -13.08
CA LEU A 88 -1.08 -1.45 -12.35
C LEU A 88 -2.55 -1.02 -12.27
N ASP A 89 -2.81 0.23 -11.85
CA ASP A 89 -4.16 0.79 -11.75
C ASP A 89 -4.84 0.93 -13.13
N ALA A 90 -4.06 1.04 -14.21
CA ALA A 90 -4.54 1.05 -15.60
C ALA A 90 -4.67 -0.35 -16.24
N GLY A 91 -4.36 -1.44 -15.52
CA GLY A 91 -4.43 -2.80 -16.06
C GLY A 91 -3.25 -3.19 -16.98
N ALA A 92 -2.21 -2.35 -17.10
CA ALA A 92 -1.06 -2.57 -17.97
C ALA A 92 0.02 -3.44 -17.31
N ALA A 93 -0.28 -4.71 -17.05
CA ALA A 93 0.55 -5.62 -16.25
C ALA A 93 2.02 -5.69 -16.68
N ARG A 94 2.30 -5.85 -17.98
CA ARG A 94 3.67 -5.91 -18.51
C ARG A 94 4.46 -4.62 -18.27
N LYS A 95 3.81 -3.46 -18.41
CA LYS A 95 4.43 -2.15 -18.10
C LYS A 95 4.70 -2.01 -16.61
N ALA A 96 3.74 -2.41 -15.78
CA ALA A 96 3.90 -2.39 -14.33
C ALA A 96 5.11 -3.23 -13.88
N VAL A 97 5.25 -4.47 -14.38
CA VAL A 97 6.43 -5.33 -14.11
C VAL A 97 7.72 -4.63 -14.53
N ALA A 98 7.79 -4.09 -15.75
CA ALA A 98 9.01 -3.44 -16.25
C ALA A 98 9.45 -2.26 -15.37
N HIS A 99 8.49 -1.46 -14.89
CA HIS A 99 8.78 -0.33 -14.03
C HIS A 99 9.09 -0.73 -12.57
N TYR A 100 8.43 -1.74 -12.01
CA TYR A 100 8.83 -2.28 -10.70
C TYR A 100 10.27 -2.83 -10.75
N ASP A 101 10.60 -3.59 -11.79
CA ASP A 101 11.96 -4.11 -11.98
C ASP A 101 13.01 -3.01 -12.08
N ALA A 102 12.73 -1.95 -12.84
CA ALA A 102 13.63 -0.81 -12.97
C ALA A 102 13.81 -0.05 -11.64
N ALA A 103 12.73 0.18 -10.89
CA ALA A 103 12.81 0.83 -9.58
C ALA A 103 13.62 0.01 -8.56
N LEU A 104 13.37 -1.30 -8.50
CA LEU A 104 14.07 -2.22 -7.60
C LEU A 104 15.56 -2.34 -7.96
N ALA A 105 15.88 -2.49 -9.25
CA ALA A 105 17.26 -2.51 -9.73
C ALA A 105 17.99 -1.18 -9.46
N GLY A 106 17.27 -0.05 -9.47
CA GLY A 106 17.75 1.27 -9.08
C GLY A 106 17.92 1.48 -7.56
N GLY A 107 17.74 0.43 -6.75
CA GLY A 107 17.93 0.45 -5.30
C GLY A 107 16.84 1.21 -4.55
N PHE A 108 15.61 1.26 -5.08
CA PHE A 108 14.49 1.75 -4.28
C PHE A 108 14.23 0.80 -3.10
N PRO A 109 14.08 1.31 -1.86
CA PRO A 109 13.71 0.48 -0.72
C PRO A 109 12.25 0.05 -0.85
N ALA A 110 12.01 -1.14 -1.39
CA ALA A 110 10.66 -1.66 -1.50
C ALA A 110 10.10 -1.97 -0.11
N ASP A 111 8.89 -1.48 0.12
CA ASP A 111 8.09 -1.81 1.28
C ASP A 111 7.15 -2.99 0.94
N PRO A 112 6.43 -3.57 1.93
CA PRO A 112 5.57 -4.72 1.66
C PRO A 112 4.46 -4.42 0.65
N GLN A 113 4.06 -3.15 0.49
CA GLN A 113 3.11 -2.74 -0.53
C GLN A 113 3.70 -2.82 -1.94
N THR A 114 4.90 -2.30 -2.12
CA THR A 114 5.62 -2.34 -3.39
C THR A 114 5.82 -3.77 -3.85
N HIS A 115 6.24 -4.66 -2.94
CA HIS A 115 6.44 -6.07 -3.22
C HIS A 115 5.14 -6.79 -3.62
N LEU A 116 4.02 -6.54 -2.93
CA LEU A 116 2.75 -7.19 -3.29
C LEU A 116 2.11 -6.62 -4.55
N ASP A 117 2.21 -5.32 -4.80
CA ASP A 117 1.79 -4.74 -6.06
C ASP A 117 2.60 -5.32 -7.24
N HIS A 118 3.91 -5.52 -7.05
CA HIS A 118 4.74 -6.20 -8.02
C HIS A 118 4.32 -7.67 -8.22
N ALA A 119 4.04 -8.41 -7.15
CA ALA A 119 3.54 -9.78 -7.21
C ALA A 119 2.23 -9.88 -8.01
N VAL A 120 1.30 -8.93 -7.83
CA VAL A 120 0.05 -8.83 -8.61
C VAL A 120 0.35 -8.70 -10.10
N ALA A 121 1.23 -7.78 -10.48
CA ALA A 121 1.61 -7.57 -11.88
C ALA A 121 2.33 -8.79 -12.48
N LEU A 122 3.16 -9.47 -11.69
CA LEU A 122 3.85 -10.70 -12.11
C LEU A 122 2.87 -11.86 -12.32
N LEU A 123 1.87 -12.04 -11.44
CA LEU A 123 0.83 -13.06 -11.65
C LEU A 123 0.01 -12.77 -12.91
N ALA A 124 -0.37 -11.51 -13.12
CA ALA A 124 -1.11 -11.10 -14.32
C ALA A 124 -0.32 -11.31 -15.62
N THR A 125 1.01 -11.38 -15.56
CA THR A 125 1.88 -11.69 -16.71
C THR A 125 2.28 -13.17 -16.80
N GLY A 126 1.76 -14.04 -15.92
CA GLY A 126 2.09 -15.46 -15.89
C GLY A 126 3.46 -15.79 -15.29
N ASN A 127 4.12 -14.82 -14.63
CA ASN A 127 5.41 -15.01 -14.00
C ASN A 127 5.29 -15.48 -12.54
N SER A 128 4.64 -16.63 -12.36
CA SER A 128 4.26 -17.17 -11.07
C SER A 128 5.42 -17.31 -10.08
N ARG A 129 6.60 -17.75 -10.54
CA ARG A 129 7.77 -17.92 -9.65
C ARG A 129 8.20 -16.59 -9.05
N ARG A 130 8.42 -15.58 -9.89
CA ARG A 130 8.83 -14.25 -9.41
C ARG A 130 7.74 -13.60 -8.58
N ALA A 131 6.46 -13.86 -8.88
CA ALA A 131 5.38 -13.36 -8.04
C ALA A 131 5.40 -13.93 -6.63
N ARG A 132 5.68 -15.24 -6.49
CA ARG A 132 5.85 -15.87 -5.18
C ARG A 132 7.05 -15.28 -4.44
N ASP A 133 8.18 -15.11 -5.12
CA ASP A 133 9.38 -14.51 -4.53
C ASP A 133 9.07 -13.09 -4.00
N ALA A 134 8.43 -12.23 -4.81
CA ALA A 134 8.04 -10.89 -4.40
C ALA A 134 7.04 -10.88 -3.22
N ARG A 135 6.06 -11.79 -3.21
CA ARG A 135 5.12 -11.94 -2.10
C ARG A 135 5.84 -12.36 -0.81
N ASP A 136 6.75 -13.33 -0.91
CA ASP A 136 7.45 -13.86 0.25
C ASP A 136 8.41 -12.82 0.84
N ASP A 137 9.02 -11.98 -0.01
CA ASP A 137 9.78 -10.80 0.43
C ASP A 137 8.90 -9.82 1.23
N ALA A 138 7.69 -9.50 0.75
CA ALA A 138 6.76 -8.62 1.48
C ALA A 138 6.42 -9.16 2.88
N VAL A 139 6.17 -10.46 2.98
CA VAL A 139 5.85 -11.12 4.25
C VAL A 139 7.07 -11.15 5.17
N ALA A 140 8.25 -11.44 4.63
CA ALA A 140 9.49 -11.47 5.39
C ALA A 140 9.84 -10.09 5.97
N GLU A 141 9.73 -9.02 5.16
CA GLU A 141 9.95 -7.64 5.61
C GLU A 141 8.94 -7.26 6.71
N TRP A 142 7.66 -7.57 6.51
CA TRP A 142 6.63 -7.32 7.50
C TRP A 142 6.91 -8.03 8.84
N LEU A 143 7.29 -9.32 8.80
CA LEU A 143 7.66 -10.07 10.00
C LEU A 143 8.89 -9.48 10.69
N ALA A 144 9.90 -9.06 9.93
CA ALA A 144 11.09 -8.41 10.47
C ALA A 144 10.74 -7.07 11.17
N GLU A 145 9.85 -6.28 10.58
CA GLU A 145 9.37 -5.04 11.22
C GLU A 145 8.57 -5.32 12.50
N LEU A 146 7.73 -6.36 12.51
CA LEU A 146 6.98 -6.76 13.71
C LEU A 146 7.92 -7.16 14.86
N ASP A 147 8.97 -7.92 14.56
CA ASP A 147 9.97 -8.35 15.52
C ASP A 147 10.73 -7.16 16.13
N GLN A 148 11.19 -6.23 15.28
CA GLN A 148 11.88 -5.01 15.72
C GLN A 148 11.05 -4.14 16.67
N ARG A 149 9.72 -4.12 16.51
CA ARG A 149 8.83 -3.31 17.35
C ARG A 149 8.53 -3.95 18.71
N GLN A 150 8.74 -5.26 18.86
CA GLN A 150 8.44 -6.05 20.07
C GLN A 150 7.02 -5.86 20.63
N ALA A 151 6.08 -5.37 19.80
CA ALA A 151 4.73 -5.00 20.20
C ALA A 151 3.71 -6.12 19.98
N VAL A 152 4.15 -7.29 19.53
CA VAL A 152 3.29 -8.39 19.08
C VAL A 152 3.80 -9.76 19.52
N ARG A 153 2.90 -10.73 19.56
CA ARG A 153 3.22 -12.16 19.60
C ARG A 153 2.81 -12.79 18.28
N VAL A 154 3.77 -13.40 17.58
CA VAL A 154 3.54 -14.12 16.33
C VAL A 154 3.59 -15.61 16.60
N THR A 155 2.61 -16.35 16.12
CA THR A 155 2.65 -17.81 16.04
C THR A 155 2.42 -18.24 14.61
N THR A 156 3.07 -19.32 14.20
CA THR A 156 3.08 -19.78 12.82
C THR A 156 2.60 -21.22 12.77
N VAL A 157 1.65 -21.50 11.89
CA VAL A 157 1.05 -22.82 11.72
C VAL A 157 1.19 -23.24 10.25
N PRO A 158 1.93 -24.32 9.94
CA PRO A 158 1.91 -24.89 8.60
C PRO A 158 0.59 -25.60 8.34
N VAL A 159 0.06 -25.42 7.13
CA VAL A 159 -1.12 -26.11 6.60
C VAL A 159 -0.79 -26.69 5.22
N PRO A 160 -1.59 -27.62 4.66
CA PRO A 160 -1.23 -28.31 3.41
C PRO A 160 -0.80 -27.38 2.26
N ASP A 161 -1.56 -26.29 2.05
CA ASP A 161 -1.38 -25.38 0.92
C ASP A 161 -0.69 -24.05 1.29
N GLY A 162 -0.08 -23.94 2.48
CA GLY A 162 0.55 -22.69 2.90
C GLY A 162 0.91 -22.58 4.37
N MET A 163 1.04 -21.33 4.80
CA MET A 163 1.35 -20.96 6.17
C MET A 163 0.28 -20.00 6.69
N ILE A 164 -0.13 -20.18 7.94
CA ILE A 164 -0.98 -19.23 8.66
C ILE A 164 -0.17 -18.59 9.79
N TYR A 165 0.00 -17.28 9.73
CA TYR A 165 0.58 -16.47 10.79
C TYR A 165 -0.54 -15.89 11.64
N THR A 166 -0.50 -16.12 12.95
CA THR A 166 -1.39 -15.47 13.92
C THR A 166 -0.60 -14.41 14.67
N VAL A 167 -1.01 -13.16 14.55
CA VAL A 167 -0.42 -11.99 15.21
C VAL A 167 -1.39 -11.50 16.28
N ARG A 168 -0.92 -11.46 17.53
CA ARG A 168 -1.65 -10.86 18.65
C ARG A 168 -0.91 -9.63 19.11
N TYR A 169 -1.59 -8.50 19.09
CA TYR A 169 -1.02 -7.22 19.47
C TYR A 169 -1.05 -7.04 20.99
N ASN A 170 0.04 -6.54 21.59
CA ASN A 170 0.12 -6.33 23.04
C ASN A 170 -0.86 -5.24 23.53
N ALA A 171 -1.17 -4.28 22.66
CA ALA A 171 -2.23 -3.29 22.82
C ALA A 171 -2.92 -3.11 21.45
N PRO A 172 -4.21 -2.77 21.41
CA PRO A 172 -4.89 -2.42 20.15
C PRO A 172 -4.12 -1.30 19.44
N ASP A 173 -3.94 -1.41 18.13
CA ASP A 173 -3.30 -0.33 17.37
C ASP A 173 -4.13 0.96 17.45
N ALA A 174 -3.47 2.08 17.70
CA ALA A 174 -4.14 3.37 17.92
C ALA A 174 -4.85 3.90 16.66
N ASN A 175 -4.40 3.49 15.46
CA ASN A 175 -4.93 3.99 14.19
C ASN A 175 -6.00 3.06 13.61
N LEU A 176 -5.80 1.75 13.70
CA LEU A 176 -6.65 0.75 13.07
C LEU A 176 -7.55 0.00 14.07
N GLY A 177 -7.25 0.07 15.37
CA GLY A 177 -7.95 -0.67 16.41
C GLY A 177 -7.75 -2.18 16.33
N ILE A 178 -6.85 -2.69 15.49
CA ILE A 178 -6.66 -4.13 15.28
C ILE A 178 -6.08 -4.75 16.56
N THR A 179 -6.72 -5.80 17.06
CA THR A 179 -6.29 -6.54 18.27
C THR A 179 -5.70 -7.90 17.95
N SER A 180 -6.10 -8.51 16.85
CA SER A 180 -5.55 -9.76 16.34
C SER A 180 -5.70 -9.84 14.83
N LEU A 181 -4.77 -10.53 14.20
CA LEU A 181 -4.68 -10.75 12.77
C LEU A 181 -4.28 -12.20 12.52
N TRP A 182 -4.94 -12.85 11.57
CA TRP A 182 -4.47 -14.08 10.94
C TRP A 182 -4.13 -13.77 9.49
N LEU A 183 -2.95 -14.15 9.04
CA LEU A 183 -2.48 -13.98 7.66
C LEU A 183 -2.23 -15.37 7.06
N ALA A 184 -2.91 -15.67 5.97
CA ALA A 184 -2.67 -16.86 5.15
C ALA A 184 -1.73 -16.51 3.99
N VAL A 185 -0.65 -17.28 3.86
CA VAL A 185 0.34 -17.13 2.79
C VAL A 185 0.39 -18.45 1.99
N PRO A 186 0.02 -18.43 0.70
CA PRO A 186 0.05 -19.63 -0.14
C PRO A 186 1.45 -20.21 -0.31
N LYS A 187 1.56 -21.54 -0.26
CA LYS A 187 2.80 -22.25 -0.64
C LYS A 187 3.04 -22.16 -2.14
N HIS A 188 1.96 -22.16 -2.91
CA HIS A 188 1.95 -22.14 -4.37
C HIS A 188 1.66 -20.72 -4.88
N ASP A 189 1.21 -20.63 -6.13
CA ASP A 189 0.82 -19.37 -6.76
C ASP A 189 -0.34 -18.73 -6.01
N GLY A 190 -0.34 -17.41 -6.00
CA GLY A 190 -1.42 -16.62 -5.42
C GLY A 190 -0.98 -15.72 -4.28
N LEU A 191 -1.93 -14.87 -3.90
CA LEU A 191 -1.73 -13.74 -3.00
C LEU A 191 -2.22 -14.06 -1.58
N PRO A 192 -1.71 -13.35 -0.57
CA PRO A 192 -2.14 -13.56 0.80
C PRO A 192 -3.58 -13.09 1.03
N ALA A 193 -4.19 -13.63 2.07
CA ALA A 193 -5.43 -13.12 2.65
C ALA A 193 -5.29 -13.04 4.16
N ALA A 194 -6.08 -12.17 4.78
CA ALA A 194 -6.09 -11.99 6.21
C ALA A 194 -7.51 -11.98 6.79
N ILE A 195 -7.59 -12.38 8.06
CA ILE A 195 -8.73 -12.11 8.93
C ILE A 195 -8.25 -11.21 10.05
N LEU A 196 -8.93 -10.08 10.28
CA LEU A 196 -8.60 -9.12 11.32
C LEU A 196 -9.76 -8.94 12.30
N ILE A 197 -9.42 -8.78 13.58
CA ILE A 197 -10.37 -8.41 14.63
C ILE A 197 -10.23 -6.93 14.92
N ARG A 198 -11.35 -6.21 14.81
CA ARG A 198 -11.41 -4.78 15.13
C ARG A 198 -12.62 -4.42 15.99
N PRO A 199 -12.48 -3.42 16.87
CA PRO A 199 -13.60 -2.79 17.55
C PRO A 199 -14.61 -2.24 16.56
N ALA A 200 -15.87 -2.32 16.95
CA ALA A 200 -17.00 -1.87 16.16
C ALA A 200 -17.86 -0.86 16.94
N ALA A 201 -17.21 0.12 17.58
CA ALA A 201 -17.84 1.09 18.49
C ALA A 201 -19.06 1.81 17.88
N LYS A 202 -18.98 2.22 16.61
CA LYS A 202 -20.13 2.84 15.93
C LYS A 202 -21.31 1.86 15.86
N ARG A 203 -21.08 0.61 15.45
CA ARG A 203 -22.15 -0.41 15.38
C ARG A 203 -22.70 -0.76 16.75
N ALA A 204 -21.84 -0.88 17.76
CA ALA A 204 -22.25 -1.05 19.15
C ALA A 204 -23.22 0.05 19.58
N ALA A 205 -22.87 1.32 19.31
CA ALA A 205 -23.73 2.46 19.62
C ALA A 205 -25.06 2.43 18.86
N TRP A 206 -25.05 2.12 17.55
CA TRP A 206 -26.28 1.98 16.76
C TRP A 206 -27.20 0.87 17.29
N ARG A 207 -26.63 -0.26 17.71
CA ARG A 207 -27.38 -1.37 18.30
C ARG A 207 -27.97 -0.99 19.66
N ALA A 208 -27.21 -0.30 20.50
CA ALA A 208 -27.65 0.22 21.78
C ALA A 208 -28.86 1.16 21.64
N LEU A 209 -28.77 2.11 20.69
CA LEU A 209 -29.87 3.04 20.36
C LEU A 209 -31.13 2.30 19.91
N ARG A 210 -31.00 1.24 19.10
CA ARG A 210 -32.14 0.44 18.62
C ARG A 210 -32.77 -0.43 19.69
N MET A 211 -31.97 -0.92 20.64
CA MET A 211 -32.41 -1.89 21.65
C MET A 211 -32.78 -1.23 22.99
N GLY A 212 -32.56 0.08 23.15
CA GLY A 212 -32.88 0.82 24.37
C GLY A 212 -31.99 0.47 25.55
N GLY A 213 -30.69 0.33 25.33
CA GLY A 213 -29.72 -0.01 26.39
C GLY A 213 -28.35 0.64 26.18
N GLU A 214 -27.40 0.28 27.04
CA GLU A 214 -26.02 0.77 26.95
C GLU A 214 -25.22 0.04 25.85
N PRO A 215 -24.26 0.71 25.18
CA PRO A 215 -23.36 0.08 24.23
C PRO A 215 -22.57 -1.06 24.88
N THR A 216 -22.67 -2.25 24.28
CA THR A 216 -21.79 -3.37 24.62
C THR A 216 -20.58 -3.38 23.69
N ASP A 217 -19.41 -3.70 24.25
CA ASP A 217 -18.19 -3.80 23.45
C ASP A 217 -18.34 -4.89 22.38
N LEU A 218 -18.25 -4.43 21.14
CA LEU A 218 -18.47 -5.22 19.94
C LEU A 218 -17.17 -5.30 19.15
N VAL A 219 -16.86 -6.49 18.66
CA VAL A 219 -15.80 -6.66 17.67
C VAL A 219 -16.33 -7.34 16.41
N ILE A 220 -15.66 -7.04 15.31
CA ILE A 220 -15.93 -7.62 14.00
C ILE A 220 -14.71 -8.43 13.58
N ALA A 221 -14.97 -9.64 13.08
CA ALA A 221 -14.03 -10.36 12.25
C ALA A 221 -14.28 -10.00 10.78
N GLU A 222 -13.26 -9.45 10.13
CA GLU A 222 -13.30 -9.05 8.72
C GLU A 222 -12.24 -9.83 7.95
N GLN A 223 -12.65 -10.49 6.87
CA GLN A 223 -11.72 -11.08 5.92
C GLN A 223 -11.39 -10.06 4.84
N VAL A 224 -10.10 -9.94 4.54
CA VAL A 224 -9.53 -9.08 3.51
C VAL A 224 -8.58 -9.91 2.65
N ASN A 225 -8.77 -9.84 1.34
CA ASN A 225 -7.84 -10.37 0.36
C ASN A 225 -7.60 -9.30 -0.71
N CYS A 226 -6.92 -9.65 -1.80
CA CYS A 226 -6.52 -8.63 -2.75
C CYS A 226 -7.70 -8.08 -3.56
N ARG A 227 -8.81 -8.82 -3.63
CA ARG A 227 -9.98 -8.45 -4.45
C ARG A 227 -11.17 -7.94 -3.65
N THR A 228 -11.31 -8.38 -2.41
CA THR A 228 -12.53 -8.22 -1.62
C THR A 228 -12.23 -7.98 -0.13
N SER A 229 -13.19 -7.33 0.52
CA SER A 229 -13.27 -7.23 1.97
C SER A 229 -14.70 -7.58 2.35
N HIS A 230 -14.88 -8.48 3.32
CA HIS A 230 -16.20 -8.82 3.82
C HIS A 230 -16.19 -9.16 5.31
N MET A 231 -17.30 -8.86 5.96
CA MET A 231 -17.51 -9.17 7.37
C MET A 231 -17.89 -10.64 7.53
N LEU A 232 -17.14 -11.38 8.34
CA LEU A 232 -17.44 -12.79 8.63
C LEU A 232 -18.45 -12.90 9.76
N THR A 233 -18.18 -12.22 10.88
CA THR A 233 -19.02 -12.33 12.08
C THR A 233 -18.89 -11.10 12.98
N GLU A 234 -19.88 -10.95 13.85
CA GLU A 234 -19.98 -9.94 14.89
C GLU A 234 -20.07 -10.67 16.24
N VAL A 235 -19.18 -10.33 17.17
CA VAL A 235 -19.10 -11.02 18.47
C VAL A 235 -18.90 -10.02 19.60
N SER A 236 -19.42 -10.36 20.78
CA SER A 236 -19.18 -9.55 21.99
C SER A 236 -17.72 -9.70 22.41
N ALA A 237 -17.06 -8.61 22.78
CA ALA A 237 -15.63 -8.61 23.11
C ALA A 237 -15.27 -9.56 24.27
N ARG A 238 -16.24 -9.90 25.13
CA ARG A 238 -16.08 -10.79 26.29
C ARG A 238 -15.99 -12.29 25.95
N THR A 239 -16.38 -12.70 24.74
CA THR A 239 -16.51 -14.14 24.37
C THR A 239 -15.30 -14.68 23.59
N ILE A 240 -14.16 -14.00 23.61
CA ILE A 240 -13.21 -14.14 22.51
C ILE A 240 -11.87 -14.68 23.01
N HIS A 241 -11.44 -15.80 22.39
CA HIS A 241 -10.12 -15.96 21.77
C HIS A 241 -9.97 -17.35 21.12
N ALA A 242 -10.51 -18.42 21.74
CA ALA A 242 -10.35 -19.78 21.20
C ALA A 242 -11.26 -20.10 20.01
N ALA A 243 -12.56 -19.80 20.11
CA ALA A 243 -13.53 -20.11 19.04
C ALA A 243 -13.26 -19.33 17.74
N ILE A 244 -12.77 -18.09 17.86
CA ILE A 244 -12.43 -17.26 16.70
C ILE A 244 -11.12 -17.74 16.05
N ASP A 245 -10.14 -18.18 16.84
CA ASP A 245 -8.86 -18.66 16.31
C ASP A 245 -9.04 -19.89 15.42
N GLU A 246 -9.83 -20.87 15.86
CA GLU A 246 -10.12 -22.07 15.08
C GLU A 246 -10.91 -21.74 13.80
N ALA A 247 -11.97 -20.92 13.92
CA ALA A 247 -12.77 -20.52 12.76
C ALA A 247 -11.96 -19.72 11.74
N ALA A 248 -11.08 -18.81 12.19
CA ALA A 248 -10.20 -18.04 11.32
C ALA A 248 -9.19 -18.94 10.60
N ARG A 249 -8.57 -19.88 11.32
CA ARG A 249 -7.64 -20.84 10.73
C ARG A 249 -8.31 -21.74 9.69
N SER A 250 -9.51 -22.24 9.98
CA SER A 250 -10.29 -23.06 9.03
C SER A 250 -10.62 -22.27 7.77
N ALA A 251 -11.20 -21.07 7.89
CA ALA A 251 -11.57 -20.26 6.74
C ALA A 251 -10.35 -19.85 5.87
N LEU A 252 -9.21 -19.60 6.51
CA LEU A 252 -7.96 -19.29 5.81
C LEU A 252 -7.32 -20.53 5.17
N ALA A 253 -7.43 -21.71 5.79
CA ALA A 253 -7.01 -22.96 5.17
C ALA A 253 -7.83 -23.25 3.91
N ASP A 254 -9.15 -23.02 3.95
CA ASP A 254 -10.02 -23.14 2.77
C ASP A 254 -9.60 -22.16 1.66
N TYR A 255 -9.28 -20.91 2.01
CA TYR A 255 -8.76 -19.91 1.05
C TYR A 255 -7.48 -20.37 0.37
N LEU A 256 -6.56 -21.02 1.11
CA LEU A 256 -5.27 -21.47 0.57
C LEU A 256 -5.41 -22.56 -0.50
N GLY A 257 -6.55 -23.26 -0.56
CA GLY A 257 -6.84 -24.20 -1.65
C GLY A 257 -7.06 -23.53 -3.01
N ALA A 258 -7.45 -22.25 -3.05
CA ALA A 258 -7.67 -21.48 -4.27
C ALA A 258 -7.45 -19.96 -4.03
N PRO A 259 -6.20 -19.51 -3.82
CA PRO A 259 -5.89 -18.12 -3.50
C PRO A 259 -6.14 -17.14 -4.66
N ASP A 260 -6.27 -15.86 -4.33
CA ASP A 260 -6.35 -14.77 -5.31
C ASP A 260 -5.11 -14.72 -6.21
N GLY A 261 -5.29 -14.26 -7.45
CA GLY A 261 -4.19 -14.10 -8.42
C GLY A 261 -3.90 -15.35 -9.26
N LEU A 262 -4.69 -16.42 -9.10
CA LEU A 262 -4.73 -17.56 -10.02
C LEU A 262 -5.49 -17.28 -11.33
N HIS A 263 -6.18 -16.14 -11.42
CA HIS A 263 -6.98 -15.77 -12.59
C HIS A 263 -6.46 -14.49 -13.22
N THR A 264 -6.26 -14.51 -14.54
CA THR A 264 -5.88 -13.34 -15.32
C THR A 264 -7.01 -12.30 -15.32
N THR A 265 -6.68 -11.06 -15.02
CA THR A 265 -7.58 -9.92 -15.24
C THR A 265 -7.62 -9.61 -16.74
N PRO A 266 -8.79 -9.31 -17.34
CA PRO A 266 -8.87 -8.85 -18.73
C PRO A 266 -8.02 -7.60 -18.98
N ASP A 267 -7.44 -7.48 -20.18
CA ASP A 267 -6.65 -6.30 -20.56
C ASP A 267 -7.49 -5.02 -20.45
N GLY A 268 -6.94 -3.99 -19.78
CA GLY A 268 -7.59 -2.70 -19.59
C GLY A 268 -8.49 -2.59 -18.35
N GLU A 269 -8.74 -3.70 -17.64
CA GLU A 269 -9.30 -3.64 -16.29
C GLU A 269 -8.16 -3.43 -15.27
N PRO A 270 -8.36 -2.58 -14.24
CA PRO A 270 -7.38 -2.41 -13.18
C PRO A 270 -6.97 -3.76 -12.58
N LEU A 271 -5.67 -3.95 -12.39
CA LEU A 271 -5.22 -5.14 -11.66
C LEU A 271 -5.66 -5.01 -10.20
N ALA A 272 -5.96 -6.15 -9.58
CA ALA A 272 -6.41 -6.18 -8.18
C ALA A 272 -5.26 -5.76 -7.24
N ALA A 273 -5.17 -4.46 -6.95
CA ALA A 273 -4.33 -3.97 -5.87
C ALA A 273 -4.85 -4.51 -4.54
N CYS A 274 -3.97 -5.04 -3.70
CA CYS A 274 -4.42 -5.76 -2.52
C CYS A 274 -5.23 -4.86 -1.57
N LEU A 275 -6.54 -5.09 -1.50
CA LEU A 275 -7.44 -4.26 -0.69
C LEU A 275 -7.06 -4.31 0.79
N GLY A 276 -6.93 -3.13 1.39
CA GLY A 276 -6.61 -3.03 2.81
C GLY A 276 -5.26 -3.66 3.16
N LEU A 277 -4.28 -3.63 2.26
CA LEU A 277 -2.96 -4.16 2.54
C LEU A 277 -2.31 -3.56 3.80
N ASP A 278 -2.54 -2.27 4.06
CA ASP A 278 -2.14 -1.59 5.29
C ASP A 278 -2.76 -2.19 6.56
N ARG A 279 -3.83 -2.96 6.42
CA ARG A 279 -4.48 -3.72 7.49
C ARG A 279 -4.02 -5.19 7.51
N MET A 280 -3.74 -5.78 6.36
CA MET A 280 -3.28 -7.16 6.21
C MET A 280 -1.83 -7.36 6.64
N LEU A 281 -0.92 -6.46 6.26
CA LEU A 281 0.48 -6.44 6.70
C LEU A 281 0.74 -5.26 7.64
N HIS A 282 -0.09 -5.16 8.68
CA HIS A 282 -0.05 -4.04 9.61
C HIS A 282 1.11 -4.15 10.61
N VAL A 283 1.83 -3.04 10.81
CA VAL A 283 2.85 -2.87 11.86
C VAL A 283 2.40 -1.76 12.83
N PRO A 284 2.28 -2.05 14.14
CA PRO A 284 1.78 -1.09 15.13
C PRO A 284 2.64 0.17 15.23
N GLY A 285 1.98 1.32 15.35
CA GLY A 285 2.67 2.60 15.53
C GLY A 285 3.48 3.08 14.32
N ARG A 286 3.36 2.42 13.16
CA ARG A 286 3.93 2.92 11.90
C ARG A 286 3.06 4.05 11.36
N THR A 287 3.55 5.28 11.45
CA THR A 287 2.97 6.41 10.71
C THR A 287 3.38 6.25 9.25
N ARG A 288 2.44 6.00 8.33
CA ARG A 288 2.76 6.09 6.90
C ARG A 288 3.11 7.54 6.58
N THR A 289 4.30 7.76 6.05
CA THR A 289 4.56 8.96 5.26
C THR A 289 3.70 8.81 4.01
N ALA A 290 2.57 9.53 3.95
CA ALA A 290 1.66 9.50 2.83
C ALA A 290 2.35 10.12 1.60
N MET A 291 3.12 9.33 0.87
CA MET A 291 3.39 9.60 -0.53
C MET A 291 2.31 8.85 -1.29
N LEU A 292 1.44 9.59 -1.99
CA LEU A 292 0.51 9.12 -3.03
C LEU A 292 -0.86 8.55 -2.63
N ARG A 293 -1.29 8.53 -1.36
CA ARG A 293 -2.75 8.43 -1.07
C ARG A 293 -3.37 9.81 -1.23
N GLY A 294 -3.75 10.16 -2.46
CA GLY A 294 -4.72 11.22 -2.71
C GLY A 294 -5.93 10.99 -1.80
N ARG A 295 -6.28 12.01 -1.01
CA ARG A 295 -7.52 12.01 -0.24
C ARG A 295 -8.67 12.11 -1.25
N ASN A 296 -9.39 11.01 -1.45
CA ASN A 296 -10.77 11.06 -1.91
C ASN A 296 -11.68 11.15 -0.68
#